data_AF-A0A945AKV8-F1
#
_entry.id   AF-A0A945AKV8-F1
#
_cell.length_a   1.000
_cell.length_b   1.000
_cell.length_c   1.000
_cell.angle_alpha   90.00
_cell.angle_beta   90.00
_cell.angle_gamma   90.00
#
_symmetry.space_group_name_H-M   'P 1'
#
loop_
_entity.id
_entity.type
_entity.pdbx_description
1 polymer ?
#
loop_
_entity_poly.entity_id
_entity_poly.type
_entity_poly.pdbx_seq_one_letter_code
_entity_poly.pdbx_strand_id
1 'polypeptide(L)'
;SNQVSALREGRDRELFGWIVAGKDKYSAMNVYTSSRDRTSGRLFPLTTDKNGSNRSIVPVGVFESVMPLDILATPLLKAMVVGDTDQAQLLGCLELEEEDVSLFTFVDPGKHDFAPVLRANLTKIEKEG
;
A
#
# COMPACT_ATOMS: atom_id res chain seq x y z
N SER A 1 7.07 17.13 -7.77
CA SER A 1 6.13 16.58 -8.76
C SER A 1 5.26 17.71 -9.34
N ASN A 2 5.11 17.78 -10.68
CA ASN A 2 4.36 18.86 -11.39
C ASN A 2 3.11 18.34 -12.12
N GLN A 3 2.57 17.19 -11.72
CA GLN A 3 1.39 16.57 -12.33
C GLN A 3 0.15 16.81 -11.47
N VAL A 4 -0.99 17.07 -12.13
CA VAL A 4 -2.31 17.12 -11.49
C VAL A 4 -3.12 15.92 -11.99
N SER A 5 -3.63 15.12 -11.06
CA SER A 5 -4.48 13.96 -11.34
C SER A 5 -5.86 14.16 -10.72
N ALA A 6 -6.91 13.91 -11.50
CA ALA A 6 -8.29 13.94 -11.03
C ALA A 6 -8.87 12.52 -11.07
N LEU A 7 -9.45 12.07 -9.95
CA LEU A 7 -10.08 10.76 -9.81
C LEU A 7 -11.56 10.92 -9.50
N ARG A 8 -12.37 10.00 -10.00
CA ARG A 8 -13.79 9.93 -9.63
C ARG A 8 -13.91 9.51 -8.17
N GLU A 9 -14.81 10.15 -7.45
CA GLU A 9 -15.09 9.76 -6.08
C GLU A 9 -15.88 8.44 -6.01
N GLY A 10 -15.38 7.49 -5.21
CA GLY A 10 -15.95 6.14 -5.08
C GLY A 10 -16.98 6.02 -3.93
N ARG A 11 -18.15 6.66 -4.08
CA ARG A 11 -19.25 6.58 -3.08
C ARG A 11 -20.36 5.59 -3.45
N ASP A 12 -20.25 4.96 -4.62
CA ASP A 12 -21.26 4.05 -5.14
C ASP A 12 -21.29 2.75 -4.31
N ARG A 13 -22.49 2.24 -4.00
CA ARG A 13 -22.65 0.95 -3.36
C ARG A 13 -22.69 -0.15 -4.41
N GLU A 14 -21.77 -1.09 -4.32
CA GLU A 14 -21.78 -2.26 -5.19
C GLU A 14 -22.68 -3.37 -4.64
N LEU A 15 -23.57 -3.87 -5.50
CA LEU A 15 -24.39 -5.05 -5.20
C LEU A 15 -23.47 -6.28 -5.03
N PHE A 16 -23.59 -6.99 -3.91
CA PHE A 16 -22.74 -8.13 -3.52
C PHE A 16 -21.24 -7.81 -3.30
N GLY A 17 -20.83 -6.53 -3.28
CA GLY A 17 -19.57 -6.03 -2.72
C GLY A 17 -18.29 -6.85 -3.03
N TRP A 18 -17.77 -7.56 -2.03
CA TRP A 18 -16.54 -8.35 -2.15
C TRP A 18 -16.74 -9.77 -2.71
N ILE A 19 -17.98 -10.24 -2.82
CA ILE A 19 -18.32 -11.60 -3.30
C ILE A 19 -18.25 -11.66 -4.82
N VAL A 20 -18.49 -10.55 -5.52
CA VAL A 20 -18.44 -10.53 -6.98
C VAL A 20 -17.00 -10.68 -7.47
N ALA A 21 -16.84 -11.43 -8.57
CA ALA A 21 -15.55 -11.67 -9.20
C ALA A 21 -14.82 -10.40 -9.71
N GLY A 22 -15.50 -9.24 -9.70
CA GLY A 22 -14.91 -7.92 -9.86
C GLY A 22 -14.24 -7.70 -11.21
N LYS A 23 -15.02 -7.57 -12.29
CA LYS A 23 -14.49 -7.47 -13.66
C LYS A 23 -13.72 -6.17 -13.94
N ASP A 24 -13.96 -5.11 -13.17
CA ASP A 24 -13.34 -3.79 -13.33
C ASP A 24 -12.46 -3.39 -12.13
N LYS A 25 -12.20 -4.32 -11.21
CA LYS A 25 -11.40 -4.05 -10.00
C LYS A 25 -9.94 -4.37 -10.22
N TYR A 26 -9.06 -3.48 -9.76
CA TYR A 26 -7.63 -3.75 -9.72
C TYR A 26 -7.29 -4.68 -8.54
N SER A 27 -6.31 -5.59 -8.73
CA SER A 27 -5.77 -6.43 -7.67
C SER A 27 -4.30 -6.74 -7.91
N ALA A 28 -3.44 -6.35 -6.96
CA ALA A 28 -2.01 -6.69 -6.98
C ALA A 28 -1.79 -8.21 -6.86
N MET A 29 -2.55 -8.89 -5.99
CA MET A 29 -2.43 -10.34 -5.72
C MET A 29 -3.24 -11.24 -6.67
N ASN A 30 -3.71 -10.71 -7.80
CA ASN A 30 -4.51 -11.46 -8.77
C ASN A 30 -5.80 -12.16 -8.26
N VAL A 31 -6.50 -11.58 -7.27
CA VAL A 31 -7.68 -12.21 -6.64
C VAL A 31 -8.95 -12.06 -7.48
N TYR A 32 -9.07 -11.00 -8.28
CA TYR A 32 -10.22 -10.76 -9.16
C TYR A 32 -10.03 -11.40 -10.54
N THR A 33 -11.13 -11.71 -11.25
CA THR A 33 -11.05 -12.28 -12.60
C THR A 33 -10.44 -11.32 -13.61
N SER A 34 -10.57 -10.02 -13.37
CA SER A 34 -9.94 -8.92 -14.10
C SER A 34 -8.40 -8.98 -14.12
N SER A 35 -7.79 -9.76 -13.22
CA SER A 35 -6.33 -9.89 -13.13
C SER A 35 -5.70 -10.51 -14.37
N ARG A 36 -6.45 -11.34 -15.11
CA ARG A 36 -6.01 -11.86 -16.42
C ARG A 36 -5.88 -10.73 -17.45
N ASP A 37 -6.79 -9.77 -17.41
CA ASP A 37 -6.80 -8.61 -18.32
C ASP A 37 -5.73 -7.57 -17.94
N ARG A 38 -5.23 -7.60 -16.69
CA ARG A 38 -4.09 -6.76 -16.29
C ARG A 38 -2.82 -7.12 -17.08
N THR A 39 -2.61 -8.41 -17.35
CA THR A 39 -1.46 -8.90 -18.13
C THR A 39 -1.49 -8.43 -19.59
N SER A 40 -2.66 -8.05 -20.13
CA SER A 40 -2.80 -7.49 -21.47
C SER A 40 -2.70 -5.95 -21.51
N GLY A 41 -2.31 -5.30 -20.41
CA GLY A 41 -2.12 -3.85 -20.35
C GLY A 41 -3.41 -3.04 -20.22
N ARG A 42 -4.52 -3.68 -19.84
CA ARG A 42 -5.80 -3.01 -19.64
C ARG A 42 -5.71 -1.93 -18.56
N LEU A 43 -6.29 -0.76 -18.84
CA LEU A 43 -6.48 0.30 -17.86
C LEU A 43 -7.71 0.04 -16.98
N PHE A 44 -7.59 0.36 -15.69
CA PHE A 44 -8.65 0.18 -14.69
C PHE A 44 -9.27 1.54 -14.33
N PRO A 45 -10.61 1.63 -14.17
CA PRO A 45 -11.27 2.85 -13.76
C PRO A 45 -11.10 3.07 -12.24
N LEU A 46 -9.91 3.51 -11.82
CA LEU A 46 -9.61 3.76 -10.42
C LEU A 46 -10.47 4.92 -9.88
N THR A 47 -10.90 4.76 -8.63
CA THR A 47 -11.65 5.76 -7.86
C THR A 47 -10.92 6.06 -6.56
N THR A 48 -11.47 6.96 -5.73
CA THR A 48 -10.94 7.25 -4.39
C THR A 48 -11.26 6.17 -3.34
N ASP A 49 -11.91 5.06 -3.70
CA ASP A 49 -12.30 3.99 -2.78
C ASP A 49 -11.13 3.04 -2.43
N LYS A 50 -10.98 2.71 -1.15
CA LYS A 50 -10.00 1.75 -0.63
C LYS A 50 -10.32 0.29 -1.01
N ASN A 51 -11.55 0.00 -1.44
CA ASN A 51 -12.02 -1.33 -1.79
C ASN A 51 -11.81 -2.35 -0.65
N GLY A 52 -12.00 -1.92 0.60
CA GLY A 52 -11.77 -2.73 1.79
C GLY A 52 -11.67 -1.91 3.07
N SER A 53 -11.37 -2.60 4.17
CA SER A 53 -11.18 -2.03 5.51
C SER A 53 -9.79 -2.36 6.04
N ASN A 54 -9.38 -1.67 7.10
CA ASN A 54 -8.13 -2.00 7.81
C ASN A 54 -8.13 -3.46 8.27
N ARG A 55 -7.00 -4.14 8.06
CA ARG A 55 -6.72 -5.52 8.51
C ARG A 55 -5.24 -5.66 8.82
N SER A 56 -4.86 -6.74 9.51
CA SER A 56 -3.46 -7.03 9.83
C SER A 56 -2.57 -7.19 8.58
N ILE A 57 -1.30 -6.83 8.72
CA ILE A 57 -0.27 -7.07 7.69
C ILE A 57 0.00 -8.58 7.59
N VAL A 58 -0.19 -9.15 6.41
CA VAL A 58 0.06 -10.56 6.12
C VAL A 58 1.29 -10.71 5.21
N PRO A 59 2.29 -11.54 5.55
CA PRO A 59 3.53 -11.69 4.78
C PRO A 59 3.30 -12.55 3.54
N VAL A 60 2.67 -11.98 2.51
CA VAL A 60 2.33 -12.65 1.24
C VAL A 60 3.24 -12.26 0.06
N GLY A 61 4.32 -11.53 0.32
CA GLY A 61 5.32 -11.16 -0.70
C GLY A 61 4.96 -9.93 -1.55
N VAL A 62 3.83 -9.26 -1.28
CA VAL A 62 3.34 -8.16 -2.11
C VAL A 62 4.19 -6.89 -1.99
N PHE A 63 4.71 -6.60 -0.79
CA PHE A 63 5.55 -5.43 -0.57
C PHE A 63 6.94 -5.61 -1.21
N GLU A 64 7.49 -6.83 -1.10
CA GLU A 64 8.74 -7.22 -1.72
C GLU A 64 8.66 -7.12 -3.25
N SER A 65 7.48 -7.36 -3.84
CA SER A 65 7.28 -7.25 -5.30
C SER A 65 7.38 -5.82 -5.86
N VAL A 66 7.24 -4.81 -5.00
CA VAL A 66 7.29 -3.38 -5.38
C VAL A 66 8.46 -2.64 -4.75
N MET A 67 9.25 -3.30 -3.90
CA MET A 67 10.40 -2.69 -3.23
C MET A 67 11.64 -2.75 -4.14
N PRO A 68 12.21 -1.60 -4.57
CA PRO A 68 13.40 -1.62 -5.41
C PRO A 68 14.71 -1.73 -4.64
N LEU A 69 14.75 -1.36 -3.34
CA LEU A 69 15.96 -1.45 -2.52
C LEU A 69 16.09 -2.83 -1.87
N ASP A 70 17.32 -3.17 -1.47
CA ASP A 70 17.61 -4.40 -0.71
C ASP A 70 17.21 -4.24 0.76
N ILE A 71 15.91 -4.14 1.01
CA ILE A 71 15.29 -3.96 2.32
C ILE A 71 14.22 -5.03 2.54
N LEU A 72 14.17 -5.58 3.75
CA LEU A 72 13.10 -6.47 4.17
C LEU A 72 11.80 -5.68 4.39
N ALA A 73 11.04 -5.49 3.31
CA ALA A 73 9.85 -4.62 3.28
C ALA A 73 8.78 -5.03 4.30
N THR A 74 8.36 -6.30 4.35
CA THR A 74 7.33 -6.72 5.32
C THR A 74 7.76 -6.52 6.78
N PRO A 75 8.98 -6.95 7.21
CA PRO A 75 9.49 -6.62 8.55
C PRO A 75 9.53 -5.12 8.85
N LEU A 76 10.02 -4.31 7.91
CA LEU A 76 10.10 -2.85 8.06
C LEU A 76 8.72 -2.25 8.30
N LEU A 77 7.73 -2.58 7.46
CA LEU A 77 6.37 -2.06 7.59
C LEU A 77 5.72 -2.46 8.91
N LYS A 78 5.99 -3.67 9.42
CA LYS A 78 5.51 -4.10 10.73
C LYS A 78 6.15 -3.31 11.88
N ALA A 79 7.47 -3.11 11.84
CA ALA A 79 8.18 -2.31 12.83
C ALA A 79 7.64 -0.86 12.88
N MET A 80 7.47 -0.25 11.71
CA MET A 80 6.92 1.11 11.59
C MET A 80 5.48 1.21 12.11
N VAL A 81 4.60 0.25 11.79
CA VAL A 81 3.20 0.27 12.24
C VAL A 81 3.06 0.08 13.76
N VAL A 82 3.94 -0.69 14.38
CA VAL A 82 3.97 -0.88 15.85
C VAL A 82 4.72 0.27 16.55
N GLY A 83 5.46 1.10 15.81
CA GLY A 83 6.22 2.23 16.34
C GLY A 83 7.55 1.83 17.00
N ASP A 84 8.09 0.67 16.61
CA ASP A 84 9.42 0.20 17.00
C ASP A 84 10.48 0.88 16.11
N THR A 85 10.92 2.06 16.55
CA THR A 85 11.85 2.92 15.83
C THR A 85 13.27 2.36 15.79
N ASP A 86 13.67 1.55 16.76
CA ASP A 86 15.00 0.92 16.78
C ASP A 86 15.09 -0.13 15.66
N GLN A 87 14.08 -1.01 15.57
CA GLN A 87 14.00 -1.97 14.47
C GLN A 87 13.78 -1.29 13.12
N ALA A 88 12.96 -0.24 13.05
CA ALA A 88 12.72 0.49 11.80
C ALA A 88 14.02 1.10 11.24
N GLN A 89 14.87 1.68 12.09
CA GLN A 89 16.17 2.21 11.69
C GLN A 89 17.11 1.12 11.17
N LEU A 90 17.22 -0.01 11.88
CA LEU A 90 18.03 -1.15 11.45
C LEU A 90 17.58 -1.72 10.10
N LEU A 91 16.28 -1.63 9.82
CA LEU A 91 15.67 -2.09 8.56
C LEU A 91 15.69 -1.00 7.46
N GLY A 92 16.32 0.15 7.70
CA GLY A 92 16.56 1.17 6.68
C GLY A 92 15.44 2.20 6.50
N CYS A 93 14.63 2.48 7.53
CA CYS A 93 13.55 3.49 7.41
C CYS A 93 14.06 4.92 7.14
N LEU A 94 15.35 5.20 7.40
CA LEU A 94 15.98 6.50 7.17
C LEU A 94 16.30 6.78 5.69
N GLU A 95 16.32 5.74 4.86
CA GLU A 95 16.57 5.85 3.41
C GLU A 95 15.28 6.12 2.62
N LEU A 96 14.15 6.30 3.30
CA LEU A 96 12.83 6.39 2.68
C LEU A 96 12.15 7.72 2.99
N GLU A 97 11.43 8.24 2.00
CA GLU A 97 10.47 9.32 2.12
C GLU A 97 9.03 8.80 1.94
N GLU A 98 8.02 9.63 2.22
CA GLU A 98 6.61 9.23 2.09
C GLU A 98 6.20 8.81 0.67
N GLU A 99 6.84 9.38 -0.34
CA GLU A 99 6.62 9.01 -1.73
C GLU A 99 7.08 7.57 -2.01
N ASP A 100 8.20 7.14 -1.41
CA ASP A 100 8.75 5.79 -1.60
C ASP A 100 7.82 4.71 -1.04
N VAL A 101 7.18 4.99 0.10
CA VAL A 101 6.25 4.04 0.74
C VAL A 101 4.83 4.10 0.16
N SER A 102 4.53 5.04 -0.75
CA SER A 102 3.21 5.19 -1.35
C SER A 102 2.77 3.96 -2.16
N LEU A 103 3.72 3.28 -2.81
CA LEU A 103 3.46 2.03 -3.54
C LEU A 103 3.08 0.90 -2.59
N PHE A 104 3.64 0.85 -1.38
CA PHE A 104 3.22 -0.14 -0.37
C PHE A 104 1.76 0.05 0.02
N THR A 105 1.33 1.30 0.22
CA THR A 105 -0.08 1.62 0.52
C THR A 105 -1.00 1.23 -0.62
N PHE A 106 -0.58 1.43 -1.87
CA PHE A 106 -1.38 1.06 -3.03
C PHE A 106 -1.60 -0.45 -3.14
N VAL A 107 -0.56 -1.26 -2.88
CA VAL A 107 -0.65 -2.73 -3.01
C VAL A 107 -1.13 -3.44 -1.75
N ASP A 108 -1.22 -2.75 -0.61
CA ASP A 108 -1.54 -3.35 0.68
C ASP A 108 -2.96 -3.98 0.71
N PRO A 109 -3.06 -5.29 1.01
CA PRO A 109 -4.32 -5.95 1.32
C PRO A 109 -4.96 -5.43 2.62
N GLY A 110 -4.14 -4.97 3.57
CA GLY A 110 -4.51 -4.48 4.89
C GLY A 110 -5.02 -3.03 4.95
N LYS A 111 -4.96 -2.28 3.85
CA LYS A 111 -5.44 -0.89 3.70
C LYS A 111 -4.78 0.13 4.64
N HIS A 112 -3.52 -0.09 5.00
CA HIS A 112 -2.70 0.85 5.75
C HIS A 112 -2.20 2.01 4.88
N ASP A 113 -2.13 3.18 5.50
CA ASP A 113 -1.50 4.36 4.93
C ASP A 113 -0.10 4.51 5.54
N PHE A 114 0.93 4.11 4.80
CA PHE A 114 2.30 4.01 5.32
C PHE A 114 3.04 5.33 5.30
N ALA A 115 2.66 6.28 4.44
CA ALA A 115 3.24 7.63 4.41
C ALA A 115 3.17 8.35 5.77
N PRO A 116 1.98 8.53 6.39
CA PRO A 116 1.90 9.16 7.71
C PRO A 116 2.56 8.32 8.81
N VAL A 117 2.58 6.98 8.67
CA VAL A 117 3.26 6.09 9.62
C VAL A 117 4.77 6.30 9.58
N LEU A 118 5.37 6.37 8.38
CA LEU A 118 6.79 6.67 8.21
C LEU A 118 7.12 8.05 8.79
N ARG A 119 6.34 9.09 8.45
CA ARG A 119 6.56 10.44 8.99
C ARG A 119 6.51 10.46 10.52
N ALA A 120 5.58 9.73 11.13
CA ALA A 120 5.49 9.62 12.58
C ALA A 120 6.74 8.95 13.19
N ASN A 121 7.25 7.88 12.58
CA ASN A 121 8.48 7.22 13.01
C ASN A 121 9.69 8.15 12.87
N LEU A 122 9.88 8.81 11.72
CA LEU A 122 10.98 9.75 11.48
C LEU A 122 10.94 10.93 12.48
N THR A 123 9.76 11.48 12.73
CA THR A 123 9.58 12.57 13.71
C THR A 123 9.90 12.10 15.14
N LYS A 124 9.61 10.83 15.47
CA LYS A 124 9.95 10.26 16.77
C LYS A 124 11.47 10.08 16.90
N ILE A 125 12.11 9.52 15.87
CA ILE A 125 13.56 9.35 15.80
C ILE A 125 14.27 10.71 15.97
N GLU A 126 13.82 11.75 15.26
CA GLU A 126 14.39 13.11 15.37
C GLU A 126 14.30 13.69 16.80
N LYS A 127 13.29 13.31 17.58
CA LYS A 127 13.12 13.79 18.96
C LYS A 127 13.93 13.01 19.98
N GLU A 128 14.23 11.75 19.70
CA GLU A 128 14.86 10.82 20.62
C GLU A 128 16.36 10.63 20.36
N GLY A 129 16.86 11.00 19.17
CA GLY A 129 18.27 11.00 18.77
C GLY A 129 18.97 12.35 18.94
#